data_AF-A0A951NGD4-F1
#
_entry.id   AF-A0A951NGD4-F1
#
_cell.length_a   1.000
_cell.length_b   1.000
_cell.length_c   1.000
_cell.angle_alpha   90.00
_cell.angle_beta   90.00
_cell.angle_gamma   90.00
#
_symmetry.space_group_name_H-M   'P 1'
#
loop_
_entity.id
_entity.type
_entity.pdbx_description
1 polymer ?
#
loop_
_entity_poly.entity_id
_entity_poly.type
_entity_poly.pdbx_seq_one_letter_code
_entity_poly.pdbx_strand_id
1 'polypeptide(L)'
;MSHRSVAGRAKLPLSATTYYFTSLEELVSEAVSALVEGWLAGVRLVVADCPPRIRGIPQVADALLRVAAYVPAQGESAIRQRTLTLYERYLEAARHPHLRPVIVRYDEQLDVLLTEVLRRGGLPHSPDTARLVLAVVDGALLRALAEGAPISSASEPLQDLLRSLASQ
;
A
#
# COMPACT_ATOMS: atom_id res chain seq x y z
N MET A 1 -14.99 -14.26 -12.43
CA MET A 1 -14.41 -15.42 -11.69
C MET A 1 -15.55 -16.37 -11.34
N SER A 2 -15.31 -17.68 -11.14
CA SER A 2 -16.31 -18.64 -10.63
C SER A 2 -15.67 -19.60 -9.63
N HIS A 3 -16.47 -20.24 -8.76
CA HIS A 3 -15.98 -21.26 -7.81
C HIS A 3 -15.15 -22.35 -8.53
N ARG A 4 -15.60 -22.77 -9.71
CA ARG A 4 -14.90 -23.74 -10.55
C ARG A 4 -13.56 -23.22 -11.08
N SER A 5 -13.48 -21.95 -11.48
CA SER A 5 -12.20 -21.37 -11.95
C SER A 5 -11.19 -21.21 -10.81
N VAL A 6 -11.66 -20.88 -9.60
CA VAL A 6 -10.79 -20.76 -8.43
C VAL A 6 -10.31 -22.13 -7.96
N ALA A 7 -11.20 -23.12 -7.81
CA ALA A 7 -10.85 -24.49 -7.46
C ALA A 7 -9.86 -25.11 -8.46
N GLY A 8 -10.06 -24.88 -9.76
CA GLY A 8 -9.15 -25.32 -10.81
C GLY A 8 -7.75 -24.70 -10.71
N ARG A 9 -7.65 -23.38 -10.45
CA ARG A 9 -6.34 -22.71 -10.24
C ARG A 9 -5.65 -23.13 -8.95
N ALA A 10 -6.40 -23.37 -7.88
CA ALA A 10 -5.89 -23.80 -6.59
C ALA A 10 -5.57 -25.31 -6.54
N LYS A 11 -5.89 -26.07 -7.59
CA LYS A 11 -5.82 -27.55 -7.63
C LYS A 11 -6.59 -28.20 -6.47
N LEU A 12 -7.72 -27.61 -6.07
CA LEU A 12 -8.58 -28.10 -5.00
C LEU A 12 -9.86 -28.71 -5.59
N PRO A 13 -10.49 -29.69 -4.89
CA PRO A 13 -11.84 -30.13 -5.23
C PRO A 13 -12.84 -28.97 -5.21
N LEU A 14 -13.84 -28.99 -6.10
CA LEU A 14 -14.91 -27.97 -6.13
C LEU A 14 -15.70 -27.91 -4.81
N SER A 15 -15.79 -29.03 -4.09
CA SER A 15 -16.39 -29.10 -2.76
C SER A 15 -15.63 -28.30 -1.70
N ALA A 16 -14.31 -28.06 -1.87
CA ALA A 16 -13.53 -27.27 -0.92
C ALA A 16 -13.95 -25.79 -0.94
N THR A 17 -14.22 -25.19 -2.10
CA THR A 17 -14.60 -23.78 -2.16
C THR A 17 -16.04 -23.52 -1.72
N THR A 18 -16.91 -24.53 -1.79
CA THR A 18 -18.32 -24.45 -1.32
C THR A 18 -18.49 -24.86 0.14
N TYR A 19 -17.58 -25.66 0.70
CA TYR A 19 -17.53 -25.98 2.12
C TYR A 19 -16.97 -24.83 2.96
N TYR A 20 -15.94 -24.12 2.49
CA TYR A 20 -15.30 -23.04 3.22
C TYR A 20 -15.86 -21.64 2.92
N PHE A 21 -16.55 -21.45 1.79
CA PHE A 21 -17.10 -20.15 1.42
C PHE A 21 -18.55 -20.29 0.95
N THR A 22 -19.44 -19.56 1.59
CA THR A 22 -20.88 -19.53 1.32
C THR A 22 -21.21 -18.82 -0.01
N SER A 23 -20.30 -17.97 -0.52
CA SER A 23 -20.44 -17.32 -1.81
C SER A 23 -19.11 -17.11 -2.54
N LEU A 24 -19.18 -16.82 -3.84
CA LEU A 24 -18.00 -16.42 -4.62
C LEU A 24 -17.44 -15.09 -4.11
N GLU A 25 -18.30 -14.17 -3.69
CA GLU A 25 -17.90 -12.87 -3.15
C GLU A 25 -17.11 -13.03 -1.84
N GLU A 26 -17.54 -13.95 -0.97
CA GLU A 26 -16.81 -14.29 0.26
C GLU A 26 -15.44 -14.88 -0.04
N LEU A 27 -15.36 -15.86 -0.96
CA LEU A 27 -14.09 -16.42 -1.42
C LEU A 27 -13.14 -15.35 -1.98
N VAL A 28 -13.67 -14.41 -2.78
CA VAL A 28 -12.88 -13.32 -3.36
C VAL A 28 -12.44 -12.34 -2.26
N SER A 29 -13.33 -11.98 -1.33
CA SER A 29 -13.02 -11.10 -0.20
C SER A 29 -11.90 -11.68 0.67
N GLU A 30 -11.97 -12.96 1.02
CA GLU A 30 -10.96 -13.65 1.82
C GLU A 30 -9.62 -13.77 1.07
N ALA A 31 -9.65 -14.05 -0.24
CA ALA A 31 -8.44 -14.07 -1.05
C ALA A 31 -7.78 -12.68 -1.14
N VAL A 32 -8.56 -11.62 -1.35
CA VAL A 32 -8.04 -10.24 -1.36
C VAL A 32 -7.50 -9.87 0.03
N SER A 33 -8.19 -10.26 1.10
CA SER A 33 -7.76 -10.00 2.47
C SER A 33 -6.41 -10.67 2.77
N ALA A 34 -6.24 -11.94 2.38
CA ALA A 34 -4.98 -12.66 2.55
C ALA A 34 -3.83 -12.01 1.76
N LEU A 35 -4.09 -11.57 0.52
CA LEU A 35 -3.11 -10.83 -0.28
C LEU A 35 -2.69 -9.56 0.47
N VAL A 36 -3.67 -8.73 0.84
CA VAL A 36 -3.49 -7.44 1.53
C VAL A 36 -2.72 -7.58 2.84
N GLU A 37 -2.96 -8.62 3.63
CA GLU A 37 -2.20 -8.90 4.85
C GLU A 37 -0.73 -9.26 4.55
N GLY A 38 -0.48 -10.00 3.47
CA GLY A 38 0.88 -10.25 2.97
C GLY A 38 1.61 -8.96 2.60
N TRP A 39 0.92 -8.02 1.94
CA TRP A 39 1.47 -6.69 1.65
C TRP A 39 1.79 -5.92 2.93
N LEU A 40 0.85 -5.84 3.88
CA LEU A 40 1.06 -5.17 5.17
C LEU A 40 2.20 -5.79 5.98
N ALA A 41 2.35 -7.11 5.97
CA ALA A 41 3.48 -7.78 6.61
C ALA A 41 4.82 -7.28 6.05
N GLY A 42 4.91 -7.10 4.74
CA GLY A 42 6.08 -6.53 4.10
C GLY A 42 6.30 -5.06 4.45
N VAL A 43 5.25 -4.23 4.49
CA VAL A 43 5.35 -2.82 4.89
C VAL A 43 5.80 -2.71 6.35
N ARG A 44 5.31 -3.58 7.23
CA ARG A 44 5.76 -3.68 8.64
C ARG A 44 7.26 -3.95 8.72
N LEU A 45 7.81 -4.81 7.87
CA LEU A 45 9.26 -5.07 7.80
C LEU A 45 10.05 -3.83 7.36
N VAL A 46 9.54 -3.07 6.38
CA VAL A 46 10.17 -1.81 5.95
C VAL A 46 10.24 -0.80 7.11
N VAL A 47 9.16 -0.64 7.88
CA VAL A 47 9.16 0.24 9.06
C VAL A 47 10.07 -0.30 10.17
N ALA A 48 10.14 -1.62 10.36
CA ALA A 48 11.04 -2.24 11.34
C ALA A 48 12.52 -2.04 11.00
N ASP A 49 12.86 -2.02 9.71
CA ASP A 49 14.21 -1.76 9.18
C ASP A 49 14.64 -0.29 9.32
N CYS A 50 13.69 0.64 9.47
CA CYS A 50 14.00 2.05 9.70
C CYS A 50 14.61 2.27 11.09
N PRO A 51 15.62 3.17 11.22
CA PRO A 51 16.19 3.50 12.52
C PRO A 51 15.14 4.11 13.45
N PRO A 52 15.29 4.00 14.79
CA PRO A 52 14.36 4.59 15.76
C PRO A 52 14.20 6.12 15.61
N ARG A 53 15.20 6.78 15.03
CA ARG A 53 15.15 8.18 14.63
C ARG A 53 15.67 8.34 13.22
N ILE A 54 14.86 8.94 12.35
CA ILE A 54 15.21 9.24 10.97
C ILE A 54 15.63 10.70 10.90
N ARG A 55 16.83 10.98 10.38
CA ARG A 55 17.38 12.34 10.35
C ARG A 55 17.31 12.90 8.95
N GLY A 56 16.65 14.05 8.80
CA GLY A 56 16.56 14.79 7.54
C GLY A 56 15.31 14.45 6.74
N ILE A 57 14.76 15.47 6.09
CA ILE A 57 13.57 15.36 5.24
C ILE A 57 13.77 14.36 4.09
N PRO A 58 14.92 14.31 3.39
CA PRO A 58 15.13 13.32 2.32
C PRO A 58 15.01 11.88 2.80
N GLN A 59 15.54 11.56 3.98
CA GLN A 59 15.50 10.21 4.57
C GLN A 59 14.08 9.84 5.04
N VAL A 60 13.33 10.81 5.57
CA VAL A 60 11.92 10.57 5.93
C VAL A 60 11.07 10.36 4.67
N ALA A 61 11.31 11.15 3.62
CA ALA A 61 10.64 10.98 2.34
C ALA A 61 10.92 9.60 1.72
N ASP A 62 12.17 9.15 1.75
CA ASP A 62 12.54 7.81 1.28
C ASP A 62 11.80 6.70 2.05
N ALA A 63 11.80 6.78 3.40
CA ALA A 63 11.10 5.80 4.23
C ALA A 63 9.59 5.75 3.95
N LEU A 64 8.94 6.92 3.84
CA LEU A 64 7.52 7.04 3.50
C LEU A 64 7.21 6.50 2.10
N LEU A 65 8.07 6.79 1.12
CA LEU A 65 7.92 6.27 -0.24
C LEU A 65 8.08 4.74 -0.27
N ARG A 66 9.04 4.18 0.47
CA ARG A 66 9.22 2.73 0.61
C ARG A 66 8.01 2.05 1.25
N VAL A 67 7.37 2.71 2.22
CA VAL A 67 6.14 2.25 2.89
C VAL A 67 4.95 2.28 1.92
N ALA A 68 4.74 3.39 1.21
CA ALA A 68 3.59 3.58 0.32
C ALA A 68 3.68 2.75 -0.98
N ALA A 69 4.85 2.73 -1.63
CA ALA A 69 5.05 1.97 -2.86
C ALA A 69 5.40 0.49 -2.62
N TYR A 70 5.57 0.08 -1.35
CA TYR A 70 6.08 -1.22 -0.94
C TYR A 70 7.36 -1.62 -1.69
N VAL A 71 8.48 -1.05 -1.27
CA VAL A 71 9.80 -1.22 -1.92
C VAL A 71 10.73 -2.13 -1.11
N PRO A 72 10.57 -3.46 -1.16
CA PRO A 72 11.68 -4.38 -0.97
C PRO A 72 12.17 -4.99 -2.30
N ALA A 73 11.59 -4.58 -3.44
CA ALA A 73 11.98 -5.11 -4.75
C ALA A 73 13.33 -4.53 -5.21
N GLN A 74 14.26 -5.42 -5.53
CA GLN A 74 15.51 -5.07 -6.22
C GLN A 74 15.17 -4.75 -7.69
N GLY A 75 15.06 -3.46 -8.02
CA GLY A 75 14.97 -2.97 -9.40
C GLY A 75 13.66 -2.26 -9.79
N GLU A 76 13.82 -1.23 -10.62
CA GLU A 76 12.76 -0.30 -11.05
C GLU A 76 11.52 -1.00 -11.66
N SER A 77 11.73 -2.02 -12.49
CA SER A 77 10.62 -2.74 -13.15
C SER A 77 9.71 -3.46 -12.15
N ALA A 78 10.30 -4.11 -11.14
CA ALA A 78 9.55 -4.83 -10.12
C ALA A 78 8.82 -3.87 -9.18
N ILE A 79 9.42 -2.72 -8.85
CA ILE A 79 8.75 -1.66 -8.09
C ILE A 79 7.54 -1.16 -8.88
N ARG A 80 7.73 -0.81 -10.15
CA ARG A 80 6.65 -0.33 -11.03
C ARG A 80 5.47 -1.29 -11.12
N GLN A 81 5.74 -2.58 -11.34
CA GLN A 81 4.68 -3.60 -11.40
C GLN A 81 3.90 -3.70 -10.08
N ARG A 82 4.59 -3.65 -8.94
CA ARG A 82 3.94 -3.70 -7.61
C ARG A 82 3.09 -2.47 -7.34
N THR A 83 3.62 -1.28 -7.65
CA THR A 83 2.87 -0.02 -7.54
C THR A 83 1.63 -0.03 -8.43
N LEU A 84 1.70 -0.59 -9.64
CA LEU A 84 0.53 -0.76 -10.50
C LEU A 84 -0.51 -1.68 -9.85
N THR A 85 -0.11 -2.85 -9.34
CA THR A 85 -1.02 -3.77 -8.65
C THR A 85 -1.68 -3.15 -7.41
N LEU A 86 -0.96 -2.30 -6.67
CA LEU A 86 -1.53 -1.53 -5.54
C LEU A 86 -2.69 -0.64 -5.98
N TYR A 87 -2.53 0.08 -7.10
CA TYR A 87 -3.59 0.96 -7.62
C TYR A 87 -4.72 0.20 -8.32
N GLU A 88 -4.42 -0.88 -9.03
CA GLU A 88 -5.44 -1.78 -9.59
C GLU A 88 -6.37 -2.28 -8.49
N ARG A 89 -5.83 -2.65 -7.33
CA ARG A 89 -6.63 -3.06 -6.16
C ARG A 89 -7.60 -1.97 -5.69
N TYR A 90 -7.18 -0.70 -5.62
CA TYR A 90 -8.10 0.40 -5.26
C TYR A 90 -9.22 0.55 -6.29
N LEU A 91 -8.88 0.45 -7.59
CA LEU A 91 -9.87 0.53 -8.67
C LEU A 91 -10.85 -0.65 -8.63
N GLU A 92 -10.38 -1.86 -8.33
CA GLU A 92 -11.24 -3.03 -8.17
C GLU A 92 -12.21 -2.86 -7.00
N ALA A 93 -11.76 -2.34 -5.85
CA ALA A 93 -12.65 -2.07 -4.73
C ALA A 93 -13.66 -0.93 -5.00
N ALA A 94 -13.30 0.03 -5.85
CA ALA A 94 -14.24 1.05 -6.30
C ALA A 94 -15.37 0.44 -7.16
N ARG A 95 -15.02 -0.52 -8.03
CA ARG A 95 -15.96 -1.27 -8.89
C ARG A 95 -16.79 -2.30 -8.14
N HIS A 96 -16.25 -2.87 -7.08
CA HIS A 96 -16.86 -3.96 -6.32
C HIS A 96 -17.05 -3.57 -4.85
N PRO A 97 -18.23 -3.03 -4.48
CA PRO A 97 -18.47 -2.47 -3.15
C PRO A 97 -18.20 -3.43 -1.98
N HIS A 98 -18.36 -4.75 -2.17
CA HIS A 98 -18.07 -5.76 -1.15
C HIS A 98 -16.58 -5.84 -0.77
N LEU A 99 -15.66 -5.30 -1.59
CA LEU A 99 -14.22 -5.25 -1.28
C LEU A 99 -13.81 -4.00 -0.48
N ARG A 100 -14.67 -2.98 -0.38
CA ARG A 100 -14.36 -1.73 0.33
C ARG A 100 -13.96 -1.95 1.79
N PRO A 101 -14.62 -2.82 2.58
CA PRO A 101 -14.20 -3.07 3.96
C PRO A 101 -12.75 -3.57 4.07
N VAL A 102 -12.28 -4.35 3.10
CA VAL A 102 -10.89 -4.84 3.06
C VAL A 102 -9.90 -3.70 2.84
N ILE A 103 -10.24 -2.76 1.95
CA ILE A 103 -9.42 -1.58 1.69
C ILE A 103 -9.40 -0.62 2.87
N VAL A 104 -10.55 -0.35 3.49
CA VAL A 104 -10.63 0.52 4.67
C VAL A 104 -9.73 -0.02 5.80
N ARG A 105 -9.82 -1.32 6.10
CA ARG A 105 -8.98 -1.96 7.13
C ARG A 105 -7.49 -1.94 6.78
N TYR A 106 -7.16 -2.01 5.49
CA TYR A 106 -5.79 -1.88 5.02
C TYR A 106 -5.26 -0.45 5.23
N ASP A 107 -6.03 0.55 4.82
CA ASP A 107 -5.66 1.97 4.92
C ASP A 107 -5.50 2.38 6.39
N GLU A 108 -6.36 1.92 7.30
CA GLU A 108 -6.22 2.14 8.74
C GLU A 108 -4.88 1.62 9.28
N GLN A 109 -4.44 0.43 8.84
CA GLN A 109 -3.14 -0.12 9.24
C GLN A 109 -1.97 0.63 8.58
N LEU A 110 -2.14 1.07 7.33
CA LEU A 110 -1.13 1.85 6.62
C LEU A 110 -0.95 3.24 7.27
N ASP A 111 -2.03 3.90 7.66
CA ASP A 111 -2.04 5.18 8.38
C ASP A 111 -1.22 5.10 9.67
N VAL A 112 -1.35 3.99 10.42
CA VAL A 112 -0.56 3.74 11.64
C VAL A 112 0.94 3.63 11.32
N LEU A 113 1.30 2.93 10.23
CA LEU A 113 2.69 2.74 9.82
C LEU A 113 3.32 4.04 9.30
N LEU A 114 2.58 4.83 8.53
CA LEU A 114 3.02 6.15 8.07
C LEU A 114 3.18 7.13 9.23
N THR A 115 2.24 7.12 10.18
CA THR A 115 2.29 7.91 11.42
C THR A 115 3.57 7.60 12.20
N GLU A 116 3.93 6.32 12.32
CA GLU A 116 5.16 5.90 12.99
C GLU A 116 6.41 6.43 12.30
N VAL A 117 6.48 6.41 10.96
CA VAL A 117 7.61 6.97 10.21
C VAL A 117 7.73 8.49 10.41
N LEU A 118 6.60 9.21 10.33
CA LEU A 118 6.56 10.66 10.61
C LEU A 118 7.04 10.99 12.02
N ARG A 119 6.59 10.21 13.02
CA ARG A 119 7.01 10.34 14.42
C ARG A 119 8.51 10.13 14.58
N ARG A 120 9.10 9.10 13.96
CA ARG A 120 10.56 8.86 13.98
C ARG A 120 11.36 9.95 13.27
N GLY A 121 10.75 10.63 12.30
CA GLY A 121 11.30 11.80 11.61
C GLY A 121 11.22 13.10 12.40
N GLY A 122 10.47 13.13 13.52
CA GLY A 122 10.21 14.35 14.28
C GLY A 122 9.27 15.33 13.58
N LEU A 123 8.39 14.84 12.71
CA LEU A 123 7.41 15.64 11.96
C LEU A 123 6.03 15.57 12.61
N PRO A 124 5.10 16.48 12.23
CA PRO A 124 3.68 16.32 12.55
C PRO A 124 3.20 14.93 12.12
N HIS A 125 2.51 14.22 13.01
CA HIS A 125 2.20 12.80 12.87
C HIS A 125 0.79 12.48 13.35
N SER A 126 -0.17 13.39 13.10
CA SER A 126 -1.58 13.03 13.30
C SER A 126 -2.02 12.06 12.20
N PRO A 127 -3.10 11.28 12.42
CA PRO A 127 -3.69 10.45 11.37
C PRO A 127 -4.06 11.26 10.11
N ASP A 128 -4.50 12.51 10.28
CA ASP A 128 -4.79 13.41 9.15
C ASP A 128 -3.52 13.79 8.38
N THR A 129 -2.40 14.02 9.07
CA THR A 129 -1.11 14.25 8.41
C THR A 129 -0.65 13.01 7.64
N ALA A 130 -0.80 11.82 8.21
CA ALA A 130 -0.46 10.57 7.53
C ALA A 130 -1.27 10.37 6.23
N ARG A 131 -2.58 10.61 6.29
CA ARG A 131 -3.46 10.57 5.10
C ARG A 131 -3.09 11.61 4.05
N LEU A 132 -2.76 12.84 4.47
CA LEU A 132 -2.32 13.89 3.55
C LEU A 132 -1.02 13.50 2.83
N VAL A 133 -0.05 12.97 3.58
CA VAL A 133 1.21 12.45 3.03
C VAL A 133 0.93 11.34 2.03
N LEU A 134 0.09 10.37 2.37
CA LEU A 134 -0.26 9.27 1.47
C LEU A 134 -0.91 9.78 0.18
N ALA A 135 -1.84 10.73 0.27
CA ALA A 135 -2.49 11.31 -0.90
C ALA A 135 -1.50 11.99 -1.88
N VAL A 136 -0.49 12.71 -1.35
CA VAL A 136 0.57 13.32 -2.17
C VAL A 136 1.45 12.25 -2.80
N VAL A 137 1.84 11.24 -2.03
CA VAL A 137 2.63 10.12 -2.56
C VAL A 137 1.87 9.38 -3.64
N ASP A 138 0.58 9.11 -3.44
CA ASP A 138 -0.25 8.41 -4.41
C ASP A 138 -0.42 9.19 -5.71
N GLY A 139 -0.66 10.50 -5.62
CA GLY A 139 -0.72 11.37 -6.80
C GLY A 139 0.60 11.40 -7.57
N ALA A 140 1.73 11.45 -6.86
CA ALA A 140 3.06 11.48 -7.47
C ALA A 140 3.42 10.13 -8.11
N LEU A 141 3.12 9.01 -7.45
CA LEU A 141 3.34 7.66 -7.97
C LEU A 141 2.46 7.38 -9.19
N LEU A 142 1.18 7.73 -9.15
CA LEU A 142 0.28 7.58 -10.30
C LEU A 142 0.77 8.40 -11.50
N ARG A 143 1.25 9.63 -11.28
CA ARG A 143 1.88 10.44 -12.33
C ARG A 143 3.12 9.77 -12.90
N ALA A 144 4.04 9.31 -12.05
CA ALA A 144 5.26 8.63 -12.49
C ALA A 144 4.97 7.35 -13.28
N LEU A 145 3.92 6.61 -12.90
CA LEU A 145 3.43 5.47 -13.66
C LEU A 145 2.92 5.88 -15.05
N ALA A 146 2.06 6.91 -15.11
CA ALA A 146 1.44 7.37 -16.35
C ALA A 146 2.43 7.98 -17.35
N GLU A 147 3.42 8.72 -16.84
CA GLU A 147 4.44 9.40 -17.66
C GLU A 147 5.63 8.48 -17.99
N GLY A 148 5.68 7.28 -17.42
CA GLY A 148 6.83 6.37 -17.55
C GLY A 148 8.09 6.87 -16.81
N ALA A 149 7.95 7.87 -15.95
CA ALA A 149 9.05 8.42 -15.16
C ALA A 149 9.44 7.46 -14.02
N PRO A 150 10.70 7.50 -13.53
CA PRO A 150 11.14 6.65 -12.42
C PRO A 150 10.26 6.83 -11.17
N ILE A 151 10.02 5.76 -10.41
CA ILE A 151 9.24 5.82 -9.17
C ILE A 151 9.87 6.77 -8.14
N SER A 152 11.19 6.92 -8.16
CA SER A 152 11.93 7.87 -7.33
C SER A 152 11.58 9.35 -7.57
N SER A 153 10.96 9.69 -8.70
CA SER A 153 10.47 11.05 -8.98
C SER A 153 9.40 11.51 -7.99
N ALA A 154 8.69 10.58 -7.34
CA ALA A 154 7.74 10.90 -6.28
C ALA A 154 8.40 11.44 -4.99
N SER A 155 9.73 11.34 -4.86
CA SER A 155 10.46 11.83 -3.68
C SER A 155 10.42 13.35 -3.57
N GLU A 156 10.52 14.09 -4.67
CA GLU A 156 10.59 15.56 -4.64
C GLU A 156 9.30 16.21 -4.13
N PRO A 157 8.10 15.90 -4.68
CA PRO A 157 6.83 16.42 -4.16
C PRO A 157 6.61 16.10 -2.68
N LEU A 158 7.05 14.90 -2.26
CA LEU A 158 6.97 14.50 -0.86
C LEU A 158 7.90 15.32 0.02
N GLN A 159 9.15 15.56 -0.39
CA GLN A 159 10.07 16.40 0.38
C GLN A 159 9.54 17.83 0.53
N ASP A 160 8.92 18.40 -0.50
CA ASP A 160 8.31 19.73 -0.43
C ASP A 160 7.16 19.78 0.56
N LEU A 161 6.27 18.78 0.54
CA LEU A 161 5.21 18.64 1.54
C LEU A 161 5.79 18.57 2.96
N LEU A 162 6.79 17.72 3.19
CA LEU A 162 7.38 17.54 4.53
C LEU A 162 8.07 18.82 5.03
N ARG A 163 8.69 19.62 4.14
CA ARG A 163 9.24 20.94 4.49
C ARG A 163 8.14 21.90 4.94
N SER A 164 7.03 21.93 4.22
CA SER A 164 5.88 22.76 4.58
C SER A 164 5.27 22.35 5.92
N LEU A 165 5.19 21.05 6.21
CA LEU A 165 4.70 20.53 7.49
C LEU A 165 5.65 20.85 8.64
N ALA A 166 6.97 20.83 8.41
CA ALA A 166 7.97 21.14 9.42
C ALA A 166 8.03 22.63 9.80
N SER A 167 7.46 23.52 8.98
CA SER A 167 7.42 24.96 9.22
C SER A 167 6.22 25.47 10.02
N GLN A 168 5.28 24.58 10.39
CA GLN A 168 4.11 24.88 11.21
C GLN A 168 4.38 24.60 12.68
#